data_AF-A0A1K1SJI4-F1
#
_entry.id   AF-A0A1K1SJI4-F1
#
_cell.length_a   1.000
_cell.length_b   1.000
_cell.length_c   1.000
_cell.angle_alpha   90.00
_cell.angle_beta   90.00
_cell.angle_gamma   90.00
#
_symmetry.space_group_name_H-M   'P 1'
#
loop_
_entity.id
_entity.type
_entity.pdbx_description
1 polymer ?
#
loop_
_entity_poly.entity_id
_entity_poly.type
_entity_poly.pdbx_seq_one_letter_code
_entity_poly.pdbx_strand_id
1 'polypeptide(L)'
;MLECLFQAAANPQQSHMKAGSKAATSESRALASDARRKYDPEQTKRNILDVATQEFSAMGLAGARVDAIAERTNTTKRMLYYYFDSKEGLYEAVLEKVYGDIRALEQELHVGDMEPREGMRRLVEFTFDYHDKHRDFVRLVSIENIHGAKYLEQLKSFKNRNVSIIKTLEELVERGAASGAFRKDIDAFDLHLLISSFCFHRVSNRYTFGAAFGRDPSAPRLRARHRDTIADAVLRYVAA
;
A
#
# COMPACT_ATOMS: atom_id res chain seq x y z
N MET A 1 -36.09 60.90 -26.62
CA MET A 1 -36.77 61.97 -27.39
C MET A 1 -37.62 61.23 -28.40
N LEU A 2 -38.96 61.29 -28.23
CA LEU A 2 -39.96 60.38 -28.86
C LEU A 2 -39.78 58.90 -28.41
N GLU A 3 -40.77 58.06 -28.14
CA GLU A 3 -42.24 58.01 -28.35
C GLU A 3 -42.74 57.62 -29.76
N CYS A 4 -43.26 56.39 -29.87
CA CYS A 4 -44.50 55.96 -30.54
C CYS A 4 -44.57 54.42 -30.41
N LEU A 5 -45.39 53.79 -29.56
CA LEU A 5 -46.87 53.67 -29.58
C LEU A 5 -47.46 53.09 -30.88
N PHE A 6 -47.97 51.85 -30.80
CA PHE A 6 -49.17 51.42 -31.54
C PHE A 6 -49.88 50.26 -30.80
N GLN A 7 -51.17 50.07 -31.06
CA GLN A 7 -52.06 49.12 -30.34
C GLN A 7 -53.07 48.46 -31.30
N ALA A 8 -53.59 47.24 -31.07
CA ALA A 8 -53.21 46.22 -30.09
C ALA A 8 -53.02 44.83 -30.76
N ALA A 9 -53.83 43.76 -30.66
CA ALA A 9 -55.07 43.48 -29.92
C ALA A 9 -55.30 41.95 -29.76
N ALA A 10 -56.37 41.55 -29.06
CA ALA A 10 -57.01 40.22 -29.11
C ALA A 10 -56.17 38.96 -28.83
N ASN A 11 -56.16 38.54 -27.56
CA ASN A 11 -56.33 37.12 -27.20
C ASN A 11 -57.84 36.81 -27.28
N PRO A 12 -58.30 35.62 -27.72
CA PRO A 12 -58.50 34.56 -26.73
C PRO A 12 -58.34 33.11 -27.25
N GLN A 13 -58.50 32.18 -26.29
CA GLN A 13 -58.78 30.74 -26.41
C GLN A 13 -57.59 29.77 -26.52
N GLN A 14 -57.45 29.01 -25.44
CA GLN A 14 -56.67 27.78 -25.36
C GLN A 14 -57.34 26.67 -26.19
N SER A 15 -56.54 25.83 -26.84
CA SER A 15 -56.96 24.50 -27.29
C SER A 15 -55.96 23.46 -26.79
N HIS A 16 -56.45 22.27 -26.44
CA HIS A 16 -55.67 21.27 -25.72
C HIS A 16 -54.70 20.47 -26.61
N MET A 17 -53.43 20.43 -26.23
CA MET A 17 -52.56 19.27 -26.51
C MET A 17 -51.86 18.78 -25.24
N LYS A 18 -52.38 17.69 -24.66
CA LYS A 18 -51.68 16.90 -23.63
C LYS A 18 -50.72 15.92 -24.30
N ALA A 19 -49.45 16.27 -24.43
CA ALA A 19 -48.36 15.34 -24.75
C ALA A 19 -47.03 15.81 -24.12
N GLY A 20 -46.17 14.90 -23.68
CA GLY A 20 -44.78 15.24 -23.31
C GLY A 20 -44.35 15.22 -21.83
N SER A 21 -44.95 14.39 -20.95
CA SER A 21 -44.52 14.29 -19.53
C SER A 21 -43.72 13.01 -19.17
N LYS A 22 -43.66 12.00 -20.05
CA LYS A 22 -43.00 10.71 -19.77
C LYS A 22 -41.51 10.60 -20.19
N ALA A 23 -41.01 11.47 -21.07
CA ALA A 23 -39.63 11.39 -21.57
C ALA A 23 -38.60 12.04 -20.60
N ALA A 24 -38.83 13.30 -20.22
CA ALA A 24 -37.96 14.02 -19.30
C ALA A 24 -37.78 13.33 -17.93
N THR A 25 -38.79 12.57 -17.49
CA THR A 25 -38.75 11.79 -16.24
C THR A 25 -37.95 10.49 -16.35
N SER A 26 -37.83 9.89 -17.55
CA SER A 26 -36.92 8.75 -17.78
C SER A 26 -35.47 9.20 -17.96
N GLU A 27 -35.20 10.28 -18.70
CA GLU A 27 -33.84 10.78 -18.90
C GLU A 27 -33.24 11.35 -17.62
N SER A 28 -34.02 12.12 -16.85
CA SER A 28 -33.60 12.61 -15.52
C SER A 28 -33.29 11.45 -14.56
N ARG A 29 -34.09 10.36 -14.58
CA ARG A 29 -33.78 9.14 -13.80
C ARG A 29 -32.55 8.39 -14.33
N ALA A 30 -32.35 8.31 -15.64
CA ALA A 30 -31.17 7.68 -16.22
C ALA A 30 -29.89 8.43 -15.80
N LEU A 31 -29.85 9.75 -15.99
CA LEU A 31 -28.74 10.61 -15.56
C LEU A 31 -28.51 10.54 -14.04
N ALA A 32 -29.58 10.55 -13.22
CA ALA A 32 -29.49 10.40 -11.77
C ALA A 32 -29.17 8.97 -11.29
N SER A 33 -29.18 7.97 -12.19
CA SER A 33 -28.69 6.61 -11.94
C SER A 33 -27.22 6.46 -12.37
N ASP A 34 -26.83 7.07 -13.48
CA ASP A 34 -25.45 7.05 -13.99
C ASP A 34 -24.51 7.89 -13.11
N ALA A 35 -24.97 9.06 -12.63
CA ALA A 35 -24.27 9.83 -11.61
C ALA A 35 -24.08 9.03 -10.29
N ARG A 36 -25.03 8.13 -9.95
CA ARG A 36 -24.92 7.20 -8.81
C ARG A 36 -24.02 5.99 -9.10
N ARG A 37 -23.79 5.65 -10.37
CA ARG A 37 -22.90 4.57 -10.82
C ARG A 37 -21.42 4.95 -10.75
N LYS A 38 -21.10 6.20 -10.41
CA LYS A 38 -19.75 6.78 -10.49
C LYS A 38 -19.06 7.00 -9.13
N TYR A 39 -19.70 6.62 -8.02
CA TYR A 39 -19.10 6.63 -6.68
C TYR A 39 -18.85 5.18 -6.22
N ASP A 40 -17.63 4.68 -6.42
CA ASP A 40 -17.15 3.47 -5.77
C ASP A 40 -16.50 3.87 -4.42
N PRO A 41 -17.10 3.52 -3.27
CA PRO A 41 -16.56 3.88 -1.96
C PRO A 41 -15.20 3.23 -1.70
N GLU A 42 -14.97 2.03 -2.21
CA GLU A 42 -13.75 1.26 -1.97
C GLU A 42 -12.63 1.71 -2.91
N GLN A 43 -12.92 2.08 -4.16
CA GLN A 43 -11.92 2.74 -5.01
C GLN A 43 -11.51 4.11 -4.45
N THR A 44 -12.47 4.84 -3.87
CA THR A 44 -12.20 6.11 -3.16
C THR A 44 -11.27 5.85 -1.96
N LYS A 45 -11.58 4.84 -1.14
CA LYS A 45 -10.77 4.43 0.02
C LYS A 45 -9.36 3.96 -0.37
N ARG A 46 -9.22 3.16 -1.43
CA ARG A 46 -7.92 2.72 -2.00
C ARG A 46 -7.07 3.93 -2.43
N ASN A 47 -7.63 4.83 -3.25
CA ASN A 47 -6.95 6.04 -3.71
C ASN A 47 -6.47 6.92 -2.55
N ILE A 48 -7.28 7.04 -1.49
CA ILE A 48 -6.88 7.76 -0.27
C ILE A 48 -5.67 7.10 0.41
N LEU A 49 -5.70 5.78 0.59
CA LEU A 49 -4.59 5.04 1.22
C LEU A 49 -3.30 5.12 0.41
N ASP A 50 -3.36 5.03 -0.92
CA ASP A 50 -2.16 5.09 -1.77
C ASP A 50 -1.51 6.49 -1.75
N VAL A 51 -2.31 7.56 -1.75
CA VAL A 51 -1.80 8.94 -1.60
C VAL A 51 -1.30 9.20 -0.17
N ALA A 52 -2.01 8.72 0.85
CA ALA A 52 -1.60 8.85 2.25
C ALA A 52 -0.30 8.08 2.55
N THR A 53 -0.10 6.91 1.94
CA THR A 53 1.16 6.14 1.98
C THR A 53 2.34 6.97 1.50
N GLN A 54 2.18 7.70 0.38
CA GLN A 54 3.20 8.60 -0.15
C GLN A 54 3.43 9.82 0.75
N GLU A 55 2.36 10.43 1.29
CA GLU A 55 2.46 11.58 2.20
C GLU A 55 3.18 11.23 3.52
N PHE A 56 2.73 10.17 4.21
CA PHE A 56 3.32 9.75 5.48
C PHE A 56 4.74 9.20 5.31
N SER A 57 5.01 8.41 4.25
CA SER A 57 6.38 7.95 4.00
C SER A 57 7.32 9.11 3.64
N ALA A 58 6.85 10.18 3.01
CA ALA A 58 7.63 11.38 2.76
C ALA A 58 7.87 12.20 4.05
N MET A 59 6.80 12.56 4.76
CA MET A 59 6.78 13.62 5.78
C MET A 59 6.73 13.13 7.24
N GLY A 60 6.57 11.82 7.47
CA GLY A 60 6.29 11.25 8.79
C GLY A 60 4.88 11.57 9.29
N LEU A 61 4.43 10.86 10.34
CA LEU A 61 3.12 11.11 10.94
C LEU A 61 2.97 12.57 11.39
N ALA A 62 4.00 13.17 12.01
CA ALA A 62 3.95 14.57 12.43
C ALA A 62 3.79 15.54 11.24
N GLY A 63 4.65 15.45 10.23
CA GLY A 63 4.74 16.42 9.13
C GLY A 63 3.67 16.30 8.05
N ALA A 64 3.10 15.11 7.83
CA ALA A 64 2.10 14.87 6.79
C ALA A 64 0.86 15.77 6.91
N ARG A 65 0.33 16.27 5.79
CA ARG A 65 -0.85 17.14 5.79
C ARG A 65 -2.10 16.43 5.26
N VAL A 66 -3.09 16.26 6.12
CA VAL A 66 -4.43 15.75 5.76
C VAL A 66 -5.07 16.58 4.64
N ASP A 67 -4.80 17.90 4.62
CA ASP A 67 -5.29 18.80 3.55
C ASP A 67 -4.65 18.47 2.20
N ALA A 68 -3.33 18.22 2.17
CA ALA A 68 -2.61 17.84 0.94
C ALA A 68 -3.03 16.45 0.44
N ILE A 69 -3.32 15.50 1.35
CA ILE A 69 -3.94 14.22 0.98
C ILE A 69 -5.31 14.45 0.34
N ALA A 70 -6.14 15.35 0.90
CA ALA A 70 -7.47 15.64 0.38
C ALA A 70 -7.41 16.24 -1.04
N GLU A 71 -6.56 17.25 -1.23
CA GLU A 71 -6.30 17.89 -2.54
C GLU A 71 -5.80 16.86 -3.57
N ARG A 72 -4.76 16.09 -3.23
CA ARG A 72 -4.14 15.09 -4.13
C ARG A 72 -5.06 13.89 -4.46
N THR A 73 -6.08 13.63 -3.66
CA THR A 73 -7.09 12.58 -3.90
C THR A 73 -8.38 13.09 -4.53
N ASN A 74 -8.49 14.40 -4.77
CA ASN A 74 -9.72 15.08 -5.19
C ASN A 74 -10.93 14.76 -4.27
N THR A 75 -10.69 14.75 -2.96
CA THR A 75 -11.72 14.56 -1.92
C THR A 75 -11.69 15.70 -0.91
N THR A 76 -12.57 15.67 0.09
CA THR A 76 -12.56 16.68 1.17
C THR A 76 -11.99 16.10 2.47
N LYS A 77 -11.41 16.97 3.30
CA LYS A 77 -10.97 16.63 4.67
C LYS A 77 -12.08 15.93 5.49
N ARG A 78 -13.34 16.32 5.29
CA ARG A 78 -14.51 15.67 5.90
C ARG A 78 -14.69 14.22 5.43
N MET A 79 -14.42 13.92 4.16
CA MET A 79 -14.46 12.54 3.65
C MET A 79 -13.29 11.71 4.18
N LEU A 80 -12.10 12.29 4.36
CA LEU A 80 -10.98 11.59 5.01
C LEU A 80 -11.35 11.17 6.44
N TYR A 81 -11.88 12.08 7.26
CA TYR A 81 -12.33 11.74 8.62
C TYR A 81 -13.58 10.84 8.64
N TYR A 82 -14.43 10.85 7.60
CA TYR A 82 -15.53 9.89 7.48
C TYR A 82 -15.06 8.44 7.26
N TYR A 83 -13.92 8.23 6.58
CA TYR A 83 -13.38 6.90 6.30
C TYR A 83 -12.39 6.38 7.35
N PHE A 84 -11.77 7.27 8.13
CA PHE A 84 -10.60 6.95 8.96
C PHE A 84 -10.57 7.63 10.34
N ASP A 85 -11.64 8.33 10.72
CA ASP A 85 -11.88 9.07 11.98
C ASP A 85 -10.92 10.22 12.31
N SER A 86 -9.60 10.01 12.20
CA SER A 86 -8.54 10.95 12.57
C SER A 86 -7.37 10.91 11.58
N LYS A 87 -6.30 11.69 11.84
CA LYS A 87 -5.05 11.61 11.07
C LYS A 87 -4.29 10.32 11.42
N GLU A 88 -4.36 9.94 12.68
CA GLU A 88 -3.75 8.77 13.30
C GLU A 88 -4.43 7.49 12.78
N GLY A 89 -5.76 7.45 12.71
CA GLY A 89 -6.51 6.33 12.11
C GLY A 89 -6.25 6.14 10.61
N LEU A 90 -6.03 7.25 9.87
CA LEU A 90 -5.58 7.16 8.47
C LEU A 90 -4.15 6.63 8.35
N TYR A 91 -3.26 6.95 9.30
CA TYR A 91 -1.91 6.41 9.37
C TYR A 91 -1.89 4.93 9.77
N GLU A 92 -2.70 4.54 10.76
CA GLU A 92 -2.92 3.14 11.17
C GLU A 92 -3.47 2.30 10.00
N ALA A 93 -4.44 2.82 9.22
CA ALA A 93 -4.94 2.15 8.03
C ALA A 93 -3.90 2.06 6.89
N VAL A 94 -3.00 3.04 6.77
CA VAL A 94 -1.84 2.98 5.87
C VAL A 94 -0.84 1.91 6.30
N LEU A 95 -0.52 1.83 7.60
CA LEU A 95 0.32 0.76 8.17
C LEU A 95 -0.32 -0.62 7.94
N GLU A 96 -1.63 -0.76 8.20
CA GLU A 96 -2.36 -2.01 7.98
C GLU A 96 -2.30 -2.44 6.50
N LYS A 97 -2.42 -1.48 5.57
CA LYS A 97 -2.26 -1.75 4.13
C LYS A 97 -0.85 -2.24 3.81
N VAL A 98 0.19 -1.45 4.08
CA VAL A 98 1.55 -1.79 3.59
C VAL A 98 2.15 -3.05 4.23
N TYR A 99 1.77 -3.37 5.47
CA TYR A 99 2.10 -4.66 6.11
C TYR A 99 1.15 -5.81 5.71
N GLY A 100 -0.04 -5.51 5.18
CA GLY A 100 -0.91 -6.49 4.53
C GLY A 100 -0.36 -6.89 3.16
N ASP A 101 -0.05 -5.90 2.33
CA ASP A 101 0.41 -6.05 0.93
C ASP A 101 1.63 -6.99 0.84
N ILE A 102 2.67 -6.79 1.66
CA ILE A 102 3.86 -7.67 1.67
C ILE A 102 3.52 -9.10 2.08
N ARG A 103 2.69 -9.29 3.12
CA ARG A 103 2.38 -10.62 3.67
C ARG A 103 1.47 -11.44 2.74
N ALA A 104 0.58 -10.79 1.99
CA ALA A 104 -0.19 -11.44 0.94
C ALA A 104 0.73 -11.96 -0.18
N LEU A 105 1.59 -11.09 -0.70
CA LEU A 105 2.55 -11.42 -1.78
C LEU A 105 3.60 -12.48 -1.36
N GLU A 106 3.93 -12.60 -0.08
CA GLU A 106 4.78 -13.68 0.44
C GLU A 106 4.07 -15.05 0.45
N GLN A 107 2.76 -15.10 0.73
CA GLN A 107 1.99 -16.35 0.67
C GLN A 107 1.77 -16.81 -0.78
N GLU A 108 1.58 -15.87 -1.72
CA GLU A 108 1.53 -16.13 -3.17
C GLU A 108 2.84 -16.71 -3.75
N LEU A 109 3.93 -16.78 -2.98
CA LEU A 109 5.16 -17.46 -3.40
C LEU A 109 5.06 -18.99 -3.35
N HIS A 110 4.15 -19.56 -2.55
CA HIS A 110 3.98 -21.01 -2.39
C HIS A 110 5.29 -21.77 -2.06
N VAL A 111 6.19 -21.17 -1.28
CA VAL A 111 7.51 -21.77 -0.94
C VAL A 111 7.41 -23.06 -0.12
N GLY A 112 6.25 -23.36 0.48
CA GLY A 112 5.95 -24.65 1.11
C GLY A 112 5.86 -25.82 0.12
N ASP A 113 5.54 -25.55 -1.14
CA ASP A 113 5.41 -26.56 -2.21
C ASP A 113 6.74 -26.76 -2.98
N MET A 114 7.74 -25.92 -2.73
CA MET A 114 9.05 -25.96 -3.38
C MET A 114 10.06 -26.87 -2.66
N GLU A 115 11.09 -27.31 -3.37
CA GLU A 115 12.30 -27.90 -2.79
C GLU A 115 12.93 -26.91 -1.79
N PRO A 116 13.36 -27.32 -0.56
CA PRO A 116 13.71 -26.35 0.49
C PRO A 116 14.76 -25.31 0.10
N ARG A 117 15.80 -25.71 -0.68
CA ARG A 117 16.83 -24.80 -1.18
C ARG A 117 16.31 -23.81 -2.23
N GLU A 118 15.35 -24.21 -3.05
CA GLU A 118 14.68 -23.33 -4.01
C GLU A 118 13.73 -22.37 -3.29
N GLY A 119 12.87 -22.88 -2.39
CA GLY A 119 11.96 -22.05 -1.58
C GLY A 119 12.70 -20.99 -0.77
N MET A 120 13.84 -21.35 -0.16
CA MET A 120 14.67 -20.42 0.61
C MET A 120 15.26 -19.33 -0.29
N ARG A 121 15.82 -19.70 -1.46
CA ARG A 121 16.27 -18.72 -2.46
C ARG A 121 15.14 -17.80 -2.88
N ARG A 122 13.98 -18.37 -3.24
CA ARG A 122 12.82 -17.66 -3.78
C ARG A 122 12.26 -16.65 -2.79
N LEU A 123 12.27 -16.97 -1.50
CA LEU A 123 11.84 -16.11 -0.40
C LEU A 123 12.82 -14.95 -0.18
N VAL A 124 14.12 -15.24 -0.02
CA VAL A 124 15.16 -14.21 0.16
C VAL A 124 15.17 -13.23 -1.01
N GLU A 125 15.08 -13.75 -2.22
CA GLU A 125 15.01 -12.96 -3.45
C GLU A 125 13.74 -12.10 -3.52
N PHE A 126 12.58 -12.63 -3.07
CA PHE A 126 11.37 -11.82 -2.94
C PHE A 126 11.55 -10.69 -1.92
N THR A 127 12.05 -10.97 -0.71
CA THR A 127 12.22 -9.95 0.34
C THR A 127 13.14 -8.83 -0.15
N PHE A 128 14.22 -9.16 -0.86
CA PHE A 128 15.09 -8.19 -1.52
C PHE A 128 14.34 -7.39 -2.61
N ASP A 129 13.66 -8.08 -3.52
CA ASP A 129 12.97 -7.46 -4.65
C ASP A 129 11.80 -6.56 -4.20
N TYR A 130 11.15 -6.88 -3.08
CA TYR A 130 10.10 -6.06 -2.47
C TYR A 130 10.68 -4.80 -1.84
N HIS A 131 11.67 -4.90 -0.94
CA HIS A 131 12.25 -3.74 -0.25
C HIS A 131 12.88 -2.73 -1.23
N ASP A 132 13.50 -3.20 -2.32
CA ASP A 132 14.09 -2.37 -3.37
C ASP A 132 13.06 -1.50 -4.13
N LYS A 133 11.85 -2.05 -4.34
CA LYS A 133 10.72 -1.40 -5.01
C LYS A 133 9.91 -0.51 -4.04
N HIS A 134 9.53 -1.05 -2.90
CA HIS A 134 8.62 -0.44 -1.92
C HIS A 134 9.40 0.38 -0.87
N ARG A 135 10.01 1.47 -1.35
CA ARG A 135 10.80 2.41 -0.52
C ARG A 135 9.94 3.20 0.48
N ASP A 136 8.67 3.34 0.16
CA ASP A 136 7.61 3.87 1.03
C ASP A 136 7.38 2.98 2.25
N PHE A 137 7.24 1.66 2.05
CA PHE A 137 7.18 0.68 3.14
C PHE A 137 8.41 0.78 4.06
N VAL A 138 9.63 0.71 3.51
CA VAL A 138 10.87 0.83 4.30
C VAL A 138 10.91 2.12 5.13
N ARG A 139 10.41 3.23 4.57
CA ARG A 139 10.35 4.52 5.28
C ARG A 139 9.26 4.53 6.35
N LEU A 140 8.08 3.96 6.11
CA LEU A 140 7.02 3.83 7.12
C LEU A 140 7.48 2.97 8.31
N VAL A 141 8.11 1.81 8.07
CA VAL A 141 8.74 1.02 9.14
C VAL A 141 9.80 1.83 9.90
N SER A 142 10.61 2.63 9.20
CA SER A 142 11.61 3.50 9.84
C SER A 142 10.98 4.59 10.73
N ILE A 143 9.85 5.18 10.30
CA ILE A 143 9.07 6.16 11.06
C ILE A 143 8.42 5.49 12.28
N GLU A 144 7.87 4.29 12.10
CA GLU A 144 7.18 3.56 13.15
C GLU A 144 8.14 3.02 14.22
N ASN A 145 9.38 2.69 13.84
CA ASN A 145 10.47 2.41 14.78
C ASN A 145 10.84 3.64 15.62
N ILE A 146 10.79 4.86 15.06
CA ILE A 146 10.98 6.12 15.82
C ILE A 146 9.81 6.36 16.79
N HIS A 147 8.60 5.90 16.44
CA HIS A 147 7.43 5.89 17.33
C HIS A 147 7.37 4.68 18.28
N GLY A 148 8.38 3.80 18.29
CA GLY A 148 8.42 2.62 19.17
C GLY A 148 7.30 1.61 18.91
N ALA A 149 6.87 1.45 17.66
CA ALA A 149 5.75 0.60 17.23
C ALA A 149 4.36 0.97 17.80
N LYS A 150 4.21 2.14 18.44
CA LYS A 150 2.98 2.58 19.12
C LYS A 150 1.69 2.42 18.30
N TYR A 151 1.70 2.78 17.02
CA TYR A 151 0.52 2.72 16.15
C TYR A 151 0.34 1.31 15.57
N LEU A 152 1.45 0.65 15.28
CA LEU A 152 1.52 -0.74 14.84
C LEU A 152 0.92 -1.71 15.88
N GLU A 153 1.08 -1.41 17.18
CA GLU A 153 0.49 -2.19 18.27
C GLU A 153 -1.04 -2.07 18.38
N GLN A 154 -1.65 -0.98 17.88
CA GLN A 154 -3.11 -0.82 17.87
C GLN A 154 -3.77 -1.75 16.83
N LEU A 155 -3.02 -2.14 15.80
CA LEU A 155 -3.50 -3.00 14.71
C LEU A 155 -3.65 -4.44 15.18
N LYS A 156 -4.86 -4.82 15.60
CA LYS A 156 -5.23 -6.20 15.97
C LYS A 156 -4.86 -7.24 14.91
N SER A 157 -4.86 -6.86 13.63
CA SER A 157 -4.47 -7.71 12.51
C SER A 157 -2.95 -7.88 12.34
N PHE A 158 -2.13 -6.94 12.81
CA PHE A 158 -0.69 -6.93 12.58
C PHE A 158 0.02 -8.13 13.23
N LYS A 159 -0.33 -8.47 14.48
CA LYS A 159 0.26 -9.60 15.20
C LYS A 159 0.01 -10.92 14.44
N ASN A 160 -1.22 -11.14 14.00
CA ASN A 160 -1.62 -12.34 13.26
C ASN A 160 -0.90 -12.45 11.90
N ARG A 161 -0.75 -11.34 11.15
CA ARG A 161 -0.10 -11.37 9.83
C ARG A 161 1.42 -11.58 9.90
N ASN A 162 2.10 -11.09 10.93
CA ASN A 162 3.56 -11.24 11.02
C ASN A 162 4.03 -12.58 11.61
N VAL A 163 3.19 -13.25 12.41
CA VAL A 163 3.42 -14.68 12.75
C VAL A 163 3.45 -15.55 11.48
N SER A 164 2.70 -15.17 10.43
CA SER A 164 2.64 -15.93 9.17
C SER A 164 3.99 -16.10 8.46
N ILE A 165 4.84 -15.06 8.40
CA ILE A 165 6.13 -15.16 7.70
C ILE A 165 7.16 -15.97 8.50
N ILE A 166 7.12 -15.88 9.84
CA ILE A 166 7.98 -16.71 10.69
C ILE A 166 7.55 -18.17 10.57
N LYS A 167 6.25 -18.47 10.60
CA LYS A 167 5.71 -19.82 10.39
C LYS A 167 6.08 -20.42 9.02
N THR A 168 6.01 -19.63 7.95
CA THR A 168 6.46 -20.07 6.61
C THR A 168 7.98 -20.33 6.56
N LEU A 169 8.78 -19.62 7.38
CA LEU A 169 10.21 -19.92 7.54
C LEU A 169 10.47 -21.17 8.41
N GLU A 170 9.72 -21.35 9.50
CA GLU A 170 9.76 -22.56 10.35
C GLU A 170 9.51 -23.82 9.52
N GLU A 171 8.37 -23.87 8.80
CA GLU A 171 7.99 -25.00 7.93
C GLU A 171 9.04 -25.29 6.84
N LEU A 172 9.66 -24.25 6.28
CA LEU A 172 10.67 -24.37 5.23
C LEU A 172 12.02 -24.86 5.80
N VAL A 173 12.39 -24.40 6.99
CA VAL A 173 13.58 -24.85 7.73
C VAL A 173 13.41 -26.31 8.17
N GLU A 174 12.25 -26.68 8.73
CA GLU A 174 11.94 -28.05 9.15
C GLU A 174 12.02 -29.05 7.99
N ARG A 175 11.40 -28.75 6.83
CA ARG A 175 11.51 -29.61 5.63
C ARG A 175 12.94 -29.73 5.13
N GLY A 176 13.73 -28.64 5.18
CA GLY A 176 15.15 -28.67 4.83
C GLY A 176 16.01 -29.47 5.81
N ALA A 177 15.72 -29.40 7.11
CA ALA A 177 16.38 -30.15 8.16
C ALA A 177 16.03 -31.66 8.12
N ALA A 178 14.80 -31.99 7.73
CA ALA A 178 14.32 -33.37 7.56
C ALA A 178 14.92 -34.05 6.31
N SER A 179 15.09 -33.30 5.22
CA SER A 179 15.75 -33.76 3.98
C SER A 179 17.28 -33.76 4.05
N GLY A 180 17.88 -33.21 5.10
CA GLY A 180 19.33 -33.01 5.21
C GLY A 180 19.88 -31.91 4.28
N ALA A 181 19.00 -31.13 3.65
CA ALA A 181 19.39 -29.96 2.86
C ALA A 181 19.89 -28.81 3.73
N PHE A 182 19.40 -28.69 4.97
CA PHE A 182 19.74 -27.67 5.95
C PHE A 182 20.19 -28.25 7.30
N ARG A 183 20.97 -27.47 8.07
CA ARG A 183 21.30 -27.76 9.48
C ARG A 183 20.09 -27.56 10.40
N LYS A 184 20.15 -28.15 11.60
CA LYS A 184 18.99 -28.32 12.51
C LYS A 184 18.85 -27.25 13.59
N ASP A 185 19.84 -26.37 13.70
CA ASP A 185 20.02 -25.34 14.73
C ASP A 185 19.82 -23.93 14.15
N ILE A 186 18.79 -23.79 13.30
CA ILE A 186 18.36 -22.53 12.68
C ILE A 186 17.10 -22.06 13.40
N ASP A 187 17.18 -20.90 14.05
CA ASP A 187 15.99 -20.19 14.50
C ASP A 187 15.37 -19.39 13.33
N ALA A 188 14.05 -19.49 13.16
CA ALA A 188 13.34 -18.86 12.04
C ALA A 188 13.18 -17.34 12.18
N PHE A 189 13.16 -16.82 13.42
CA PHE A 189 13.14 -15.38 13.69
C PHE A 189 14.52 -14.76 13.43
N ASP A 190 15.61 -15.38 13.89
CA ASP A 190 16.97 -14.94 13.60
C ASP A 190 17.27 -15.01 12.09
N LEU A 191 16.78 -16.04 11.40
CA LEU A 191 16.86 -16.13 9.94
C LEU A 191 16.05 -15.01 9.26
N HIS A 192 14.83 -14.72 9.71
CA HIS A 192 14.03 -13.60 9.19
C HIS A 192 14.75 -12.25 9.42
N LEU A 193 15.37 -12.08 10.60
CA LEU A 193 16.14 -10.90 10.97
C LEU A 193 17.37 -10.73 10.08
N LEU A 194 18.11 -11.81 9.79
CA LEU A 194 19.26 -11.81 8.89
C LEU A 194 18.87 -11.35 7.48
N ILE A 195 17.83 -11.96 6.91
CA ILE A 195 17.32 -11.67 5.55
C ILE A 195 16.84 -10.21 5.47
N SER A 196 15.99 -9.82 6.41
CA SER A 196 15.39 -8.49 6.44
C SER A 196 16.42 -7.40 6.71
N SER A 197 17.40 -7.63 7.58
CA SER A 197 18.43 -6.63 7.91
C SER A 197 19.18 -6.13 6.67
N PHE A 198 19.66 -7.04 5.81
CA PHE A 198 20.38 -6.64 4.59
C PHE A 198 19.47 -5.92 3.59
N CYS A 199 18.26 -6.46 3.35
CA CYS A 199 17.30 -5.91 2.39
C CYS A 199 16.81 -4.51 2.81
N PHE A 200 16.51 -4.34 4.09
CA PHE A 200 16.07 -3.09 4.70
C PHE A 200 17.19 -2.05 4.72
N HIS A 201 18.36 -2.39 5.28
CA HIS A 201 19.49 -1.47 5.45
C HIS A 201 19.98 -0.88 4.12
N ARG A 202 19.96 -1.69 3.06
CA ARG A 202 20.28 -1.26 1.69
C ARG A 202 19.39 -0.10 1.20
N VAL A 203 18.19 0.07 1.75
CA VAL A 203 17.21 1.09 1.33
C VAL A 203 17.06 2.19 2.38
N SER A 204 16.98 1.87 3.67
CA SER A 204 16.87 2.85 4.76
C SER A 204 18.12 3.73 4.87
N ASN A 205 19.31 3.13 4.78
CA ASN A 205 20.59 3.80 5.01
C ASN A 205 21.19 4.35 3.71
N ARG A 206 20.42 4.41 2.61
CA ARG A 206 20.93 4.81 1.28
C ARG A 206 21.58 6.20 1.26
N TYR A 207 21.02 7.14 2.00
CA TYR A 207 21.52 8.52 2.06
C TYR A 207 22.76 8.64 2.96
N THR A 208 22.77 7.95 4.11
CA THR A 208 23.91 7.98 5.04
C THR A 208 25.12 7.24 4.48
N PHE A 209 24.93 6.14 3.75
CA PHE A 209 26.01 5.49 2.98
C PHE A 209 26.47 6.32 1.78
N GLY A 210 25.55 7.01 1.11
CA GLY A 210 25.87 7.99 0.07
C GLY A 210 26.82 9.08 0.57
N ALA A 211 26.54 9.65 1.75
CA ALA A 211 27.36 10.67 2.38
C ALA A 211 28.68 10.12 2.98
N ALA A 212 28.62 9.02 3.75
CA ALA A 212 29.79 8.50 4.48
C ALA A 212 30.79 7.72 3.61
N PHE A 213 30.33 7.08 2.54
CA PHE A 213 31.16 6.18 1.72
C PHE A 213 31.14 6.53 0.22
N GLY A 214 30.50 7.63 -0.18
CA GLY A 214 30.36 8.04 -1.59
C GLY A 214 29.57 7.05 -2.45
N ARG A 215 28.74 6.19 -1.84
CA ARG A 215 28.11 5.03 -2.50
C ARG A 215 26.69 4.82 -2.00
N ASP A 216 25.71 5.01 -2.88
CA ASP A 216 24.33 4.58 -2.63
C ASP A 216 24.21 3.03 -2.78
N PRO A 217 23.95 2.26 -1.70
CA PRO A 217 23.78 0.81 -1.76
C PRO A 217 22.53 0.36 -2.52
N SER A 218 21.53 1.25 -2.67
CA SER A 218 20.31 1.05 -3.47
C SER A 218 20.50 1.32 -4.97
N ALA A 219 21.69 1.75 -5.41
CA ALA A 219 21.95 2.09 -6.81
C ALA A 219 21.68 0.90 -7.77
N PRO A 220 21.01 1.10 -8.93
CA PRO A 220 20.62 0.03 -9.84
C PRO A 220 21.77 -0.90 -10.27
N ARG A 221 22.96 -0.34 -10.52
CA ARG A 221 24.18 -1.08 -10.89
C ARG A 221 24.68 -2.08 -9.83
N LEU A 222 24.17 -2.01 -8.60
CA LEU A 222 24.50 -2.93 -7.52
C LEU A 222 23.41 -3.99 -7.29
N ARG A 223 22.23 -3.82 -7.91
CA ARG A 223 20.99 -4.56 -7.61
C ARG A 223 21.16 -6.06 -7.74
N ALA A 224 21.53 -6.56 -8.93
CA ALA A 224 21.68 -7.99 -9.20
C ALA A 224 22.70 -8.61 -8.22
N ARG A 225 23.95 -8.10 -8.24
CA ARG A 225 25.00 -8.55 -7.33
C ARG A 225 24.58 -8.60 -5.86
N HIS A 226 23.84 -7.60 -5.35
CA HIS A 226 23.38 -7.59 -3.96
C HIS A 226 22.25 -8.60 -3.69
N ARG A 227 21.34 -8.81 -4.64
CA ARG A 227 20.30 -9.85 -4.61
C ARG A 227 20.93 -11.25 -4.52
N ASP A 228 21.91 -11.48 -5.39
CA ASP A 228 22.67 -12.74 -5.44
C ASP A 228 23.49 -12.92 -4.16
N THR A 229 24.13 -11.86 -3.66
CA THR A 229 24.93 -11.88 -2.42
C THR A 229 24.10 -12.32 -1.20
N ILE A 230 22.88 -11.79 -1.01
CA ILE A 230 22.05 -12.16 0.15
C ILE A 230 21.47 -13.57 0.01
N ALA A 231 21.04 -13.97 -1.20
CA ALA A 231 20.59 -15.33 -1.46
C ALA A 231 21.69 -16.37 -1.20
N ASP A 232 22.91 -16.13 -1.71
CA ASP A 232 24.06 -16.99 -1.49
C ASP A 232 24.52 -17.02 -0.03
N ALA A 233 24.52 -15.87 0.65
CA ALA A 233 24.90 -15.79 2.07
C ALA A 233 23.92 -16.58 2.96
N VAL A 234 22.61 -16.44 2.71
CA VAL A 234 21.58 -17.18 3.45
C VAL A 234 21.66 -18.68 3.15
N LEU A 235 21.76 -19.08 1.88
CA LEU A 235 21.88 -20.50 1.50
C LEU A 235 23.12 -21.19 2.09
N ARG A 236 24.22 -20.45 2.31
CA ARG A 236 25.42 -20.95 3.00
C ARG A 236 25.23 -21.01 4.52
N TYR A 237 24.52 -20.05 5.11
CA TYR A 237 24.22 -20.02 6.55
C TYR A 237 23.30 -21.17 7.00
N VAL A 238 22.33 -21.54 6.15
CA VAL A 238 21.36 -22.62 6.45
C VAL A 238 21.83 -24.02 6.04
N ALA A 239 22.91 -24.17 5.27
CA ALA A 239 23.36 -25.48 4.79
C ALA A 239 23.74 -26.44 5.93
N ALA A 240 23.53 -27.74 5.69
CA ALA A 240 24.12 -28.84 6.46
C ALA A 240 25.58 -29.09 6.04
#